data_AF-A0A183ITE9-F1
#
_entry.id   AF-A0A183ITE9-F1
#
_cell.length_a   1.000
_cell.length_b   1.000
_cell.length_c   1.000
_cell.angle_alpha   90.00
_cell.angle_beta   90.00
_cell.angle_gamma   90.00
#
_symmetry.space_group_name_H-M   'P 1'
#
loop_
_entity.id
_entity.type
_entity.pdbx_description
1 polymer ?
#
loop_
_entity_poly.entity_id
_entity_poly.type
_entity_poly.pdbx_seq_one_letter_code
_entity_poly.pdbx_strand_id
1 'polypeptide(L)'
;MCSGFTCSKNALIALNTLFLASAIVLIVVGTYAKAVSIVPSITVPAGIVSVGVFLLFLSILGYVGAVKHHQVCLFFVSGDSRSDGTQQPLVFIHLFQYMIILFLIFIVQFFVAVACLAISDAQIHSALQVGWKQSSNETRCSAEKHFACCGLDDKSQMIECDDVMFRCTYDVPCWPIMGSRLSDALQIAGGIGLFFSFTEVLKFRRFCYPVKTIYPKNDIASKILR
;
A
#
# COMPACT_ATOMS: atom_id res chain seq x y z
N MET A 1 26.26 -6.91 -15.41
CA MET A 1 25.98 -8.34 -15.17
C MET A 1 25.93 -8.56 -13.66
N CYS A 2 24.75 -8.52 -13.06
CA CYS A 2 24.60 -8.87 -11.64
C CYS A 2 24.50 -10.38 -11.53
N SER A 3 25.38 -11.01 -10.74
CA SER A 3 25.24 -12.42 -10.36
C SER A 3 23.86 -12.60 -9.71
N GLY A 4 22.98 -13.38 -10.33
CA GLY A 4 21.52 -13.36 -10.09
C GLY A 4 21.09 -13.64 -8.65
N PHE A 5 21.94 -14.29 -7.85
CA PHE A 5 21.62 -14.68 -6.48
C PHE A 5 21.77 -13.52 -5.47
N THR A 6 22.86 -12.74 -5.54
CA THR A 6 23.10 -11.60 -4.63
C THR A 6 22.12 -10.46 -4.88
N CYS A 7 21.79 -10.20 -6.15
CA CYS A 7 20.81 -9.19 -6.53
C CYS A 7 19.41 -9.53 -5.96
N SER A 8 18.98 -10.79 -6.11
CA SER A 8 17.69 -11.25 -5.61
C SER A 8 17.62 -11.22 -4.07
N LYS A 9 18.69 -11.62 -3.38
CA LYS A 9 18.78 -11.55 -1.91
C LYS A 9 18.70 -10.11 -1.41
N ASN A 10 19.47 -9.21 -2.01
CA ASN A 10 19.47 -7.80 -1.62
C ASN A 10 18.14 -7.12 -1.95
N ALA A 11 17.52 -7.46 -3.09
CA ALA A 11 16.20 -6.95 -3.45
C ALA A 11 15.11 -7.41 -2.46
N LEU A 12 15.18 -8.67 -1.99
CA LEU A 12 14.23 -9.18 -1.01
C LEU A 12 14.42 -8.57 0.38
N ILE A 13 15.68 -8.41 0.82
CA ILE A 13 15.99 -7.72 2.08
C ILE A 13 15.50 -6.28 2.00
N ALA A 14 15.75 -5.57 0.89
CA ALA A 14 15.26 -4.22 0.66
C ALA A 14 13.73 -4.16 0.69
N LEU A 15 13.04 -5.08 0.01
CA LEU A 15 11.58 -5.13 -0.03
C LEU A 15 10.95 -5.39 1.35
N ASN A 16 11.48 -6.33 2.14
CA ASN A 16 11.02 -6.55 3.52
C ASN A 16 11.35 -5.37 4.44
N THR A 17 12.48 -4.69 4.23
CA THR A 17 12.85 -3.47 4.97
C THR A 17 11.87 -2.34 4.65
N LEU A 18 11.47 -2.18 3.39
CA LEU A 18 10.45 -1.21 2.98
C LEU A 18 9.08 -1.53 3.62
N PHE A 19 8.70 -2.82 3.71
CA PHE A 19 7.49 -3.23 4.42
C PHE A 19 7.55 -2.97 5.93
N LEU A 20 8.72 -3.11 6.55
CA LEU A 20 8.91 -2.77 7.95
C LEU A 20 8.71 -1.26 8.16
N ALA A 21 9.32 -0.44 7.29
CA ALA A 21 9.18 1.01 7.35
C ALA A 21 7.72 1.44 7.15
N SER A 22 7.02 0.88 6.15
CA SER A 22 5.60 1.21 5.92
C SER A 22 4.71 0.75 7.07
N ALA A 23 4.94 -0.42 7.66
CA ALA A 23 4.22 -0.90 8.83
C ALA A 23 4.35 0.05 10.03
N ILE A 24 5.58 0.50 10.34
CA ILE A 24 5.84 1.46 11.42
C ILE A 24 5.11 2.78 11.15
N VAL A 25 5.20 3.31 9.93
CA VAL A 25 4.52 4.55 9.55
C VAL A 25 3.00 4.42 9.71
N LEU A 26 2.39 3.32 9.24
CA LEU A 26 0.95 3.09 9.38
C LEU A 26 0.50 2.99 10.84
N ILE A 27 1.29 2.35 11.71
CA ILE A 27 1.00 2.26 13.15
C ILE A 27 1.11 3.65 13.80
N VAL A 28 2.19 4.40 13.53
CA VAL A 28 2.42 5.74 14.10
C VAL A 28 1.32 6.71 13.63
N VAL A 29 1.03 6.77 12.33
CA VAL A 29 -0.01 7.65 11.80
C VAL A 29 -1.40 7.26 12.31
N GLY A 30 -1.71 5.96 12.35
CA GLY A 30 -3.00 5.47 12.84
C GLY A 30 -3.23 5.78 14.32
N THR A 31 -2.20 5.60 15.16
CA THR A 31 -2.27 5.92 16.60
C THR A 31 -2.28 7.43 16.86
N TYR A 32 -1.51 8.21 16.09
CA TYR A 32 -1.55 9.67 16.17
C TYR A 32 -2.92 10.22 15.77
N ALA A 33 -3.50 9.73 14.67
CA ALA A 33 -4.83 10.10 14.23
C ALA A 33 -5.90 9.81 15.30
N LYS A 34 -5.77 8.71 16.07
CA LYS A 34 -6.63 8.45 17.23
C LYS A 34 -6.49 9.51 18.34
N ALA A 35 -5.26 9.95 18.63
CA ALA A 35 -4.99 10.87 19.73
C ALA A 35 -5.49 12.30 19.47
N VAL A 36 -5.50 12.76 18.22
CA VAL A 36 -5.91 14.15 17.86
C VAL A 36 -7.39 14.29 17.49
N SER A 37 -8.12 13.18 17.33
CA SER A 37 -9.53 13.19 16.93
C SER A 37 -10.45 13.47 18.13
N ILE A 38 -11.03 14.67 18.19
CA ILE A 38 -12.00 15.09 19.23
C ILE A 38 -13.33 14.33 19.14
N VAL A 39 -13.67 13.76 17.98
CA VAL A 39 -14.80 12.82 17.81
C VAL A 39 -14.24 11.46 17.39
N PRO A 40 -14.31 10.42 18.22
CA PRO A 40 -13.68 9.14 17.91
C PRO A 40 -14.54 8.36 16.92
N SER A 41 -14.32 8.54 15.61
CA SER A 41 -14.74 7.51 14.66
C SER A 41 -13.82 6.31 14.83
N ILE A 42 -14.35 5.25 15.44
CA ILE A 42 -13.57 4.06 15.81
C ILE A 42 -13.04 3.33 14.57
N THR A 43 -13.77 3.39 13.45
CA THR A 43 -13.57 2.53 12.28
C THR A 43 -12.34 2.89 11.45
N VAL A 44 -12.13 4.16 11.10
CA VAL A 44 -11.10 4.53 10.10
C VAL A 44 -9.68 4.34 10.64
N PRO A 45 -9.29 4.90 11.80
CA PRO A 45 -7.92 4.74 12.27
C PRO A 45 -7.64 3.34 12.85
N ALA A 46 -8.65 2.54 13.22
CA ALA A 46 -8.45 1.14 13.63
C ALA A 46 -8.08 0.24 12.44
N GLY A 47 -8.65 0.48 11.25
CA GLY A 47 -8.28 -0.23 10.02
C GLY A 47 -6.85 0.05 9.59
N ILE A 48 -6.37 1.29 9.72
CA ILE A 48 -4.98 1.65 9.38
C ILE A 48 -3.99 0.93 10.30
N VAL A 49 -4.27 0.91 11.61
CA VAL A 49 -3.41 0.23 12.59
C VAL A 49 -3.41 -1.29 12.38
N SER A 50 -4.55 -1.91 12.09
CA SER A 50 -4.62 -3.37 11.85
C SER A 50 -3.82 -3.79 10.62
N VAL A 51 -3.88 -3.02 9.53
CA VAL A 51 -3.04 -3.23 8.34
C VAL A 51 -1.56 -3.09 8.68
N GLY A 52 -1.18 -2.06 9.47
CA GLY A 52 0.19 -1.86 9.92
C GLY A 52 0.74 -3.05 10.73
N VAL A 53 -0.02 -3.56 11.69
CA VAL A 53 0.36 -4.74 12.50
C VAL A 53 0.50 -5.99 11.63
N PHE A 54 -0.41 -6.22 10.70
CA PHE A 54 -0.34 -7.37 9.80
C PHE A 54 0.90 -7.29 8.87
N LEU A 55 1.21 -6.12 8.32
CA LEU A 55 2.42 -5.90 7.52
C LEU A 55 3.70 -6.08 8.34
N LEU A 56 3.68 -5.72 9.63
CA LEU A 56 4.80 -5.96 10.55
C LEU A 56 5.08 -7.47 10.69
N PHE A 57 4.05 -8.30 10.90
CA PHE A 57 4.21 -9.75 10.96
C PHE A 57 4.78 -10.32 9.65
N LEU A 58 4.27 -9.88 8.49
CA LEU A 58 4.74 -10.35 7.20
C LEU A 58 6.19 -9.94 6.92
N SER A 59 6.57 -8.72 7.30
CA SER A 59 7.94 -8.23 7.17
C SER A 59 8.90 -9.01 8.07
N ILE A 60 8.52 -9.31 9.32
CA ILE A 60 9.34 -10.12 10.23
C ILE A 60 9.54 -11.53 9.66
N LEU A 61 8.48 -12.19 9.19
CA LEU A 61 8.57 -13.52 8.57
C LEU A 61 9.46 -13.51 7.32
N GLY A 62 9.31 -12.51 6.46
CA GLY A 62 10.14 -12.37 5.25
C GLY A 62 11.60 -12.02 5.55
N TYR A 63 11.85 -11.20 6.58
CA TYR A 63 13.20 -10.85 7.03
C TYR A 63 13.89 -12.06 7.68
N VAL A 64 13.22 -12.76 8.60
CA VAL A 64 13.73 -14.01 9.21
C VAL A 64 14.03 -15.05 8.13
N GLY A 65 13.15 -15.20 7.13
CA GLY A 65 13.39 -16.05 5.96
C GLY A 65 14.61 -15.62 5.15
N ALA A 66 14.91 -14.32 5.04
CA ALA A 66 16.07 -13.81 4.33
C ALA A 66 17.39 -13.95 5.12
N VAL A 67 17.37 -13.75 6.45
CA VAL A 67 18.58 -13.74 7.30
C VAL A 67 18.94 -15.10 7.87
N LYS A 68 17.99 -15.99 8.17
CA LYS A 68 18.28 -17.36 8.63
C LYS A 68 18.94 -18.24 7.55
N HIS A 69 19.13 -17.72 6.34
CA HIS A 69 20.00 -18.32 5.31
C HIS A 69 21.49 -18.00 5.48
N HIS A 70 21.99 -17.90 6.73
CA HIS A 70 23.42 -17.86 7.00
C HIS A 70 23.96 -19.28 7.20
N GLN A 71 24.73 -19.73 6.19
CA GLN A 71 25.49 -20.99 6.02
C GLN A 71 24.73 -22.16 5.36
N VAL A 72 25.36 -22.72 4.31
CA VAL A 72 24.94 -23.84 3.42
C VAL A 72 24.16 -23.46 2.13
N CYS A 73 24.32 -22.25 1.59
CA CYS A 73 24.10 -22.02 0.14
C CYS A 73 25.28 -21.29 -0.55
N LEU A 74 26.26 -20.81 0.21
CA LEU A 74 27.40 -20.05 -0.32
C LEU A 74 28.68 -20.89 -0.43
N PHE A 75 28.58 -22.22 -0.39
CA PHE A 75 29.73 -23.13 -0.62
C PHE A 75 29.63 -23.88 -1.96
N PHE A 76 28.56 -23.69 -2.75
CA PHE A 76 28.31 -24.46 -3.98
C PHE A 76 28.24 -23.63 -5.28
N VAL A 77 28.41 -22.31 -5.23
CA VAL A 77 28.34 -21.41 -6.42
C VAL A 77 29.69 -20.79 -6.80
N SER A 78 30.79 -21.39 -6.34
CA SER A 78 32.12 -21.16 -6.95
C SER A 78 32.93 -22.44 -7.13
N GLY A 79 32.27 -23.59 -7.09
CA GLY A 79 32.92 -24.88 -7.26
C GLY A 79 31.96 -25.89 -7.86
N ASP A 80 32.19 -26.14 -9.14
CA ASP A 80 31.89 -27.38 -9.85
C ASP A 80 30.53 -27.53 -10.56
N SER A 81 30.67 -27.89 -11.84
CA SER A 81 29.62 -28.40 -12.71
C SER A 81 29.21 -29.79 -12.24
N ARG A 82 28.25 -29.91 -11.32
CA ARG A 82 27.70 -31.23 -10.98
C ARG A 82 26.19 -31.24 -10.84
N SER A 83 25.61 -32.13 -11.63
CA SER A 83 24.22 -32.56 -11.61
C SER A 83 23.86 -33.14 -10.24
N ASP A 84 23.19 -32.37 -9.38
CA ASP A 84 22.39 -32.95 -8.29
C ASP A 84 21.25 -32.03 -7.82
N GLY A 85 20.07 -32.63 -7.66
CA GLY A 85 18.77 -31.96 -7.53
C GLY A 85 18.41 -31.51 -6.13
N THR A 86 19.16 -30.58 -5.51
CA THR A 86 18.88 -30.12 -4.13
C THR A 86 18.76 -28.60 -3.92
N GLN A 87 18.93 -27.76 -4.95
CA GLN A 87 18.73 -26.29 -4.87
C GLN A 87 17.25 -25.86 -5.03
N GLN A 88 16.29 -26.71 -4.69
CA GLN A 88 14.85 -26.48 -4.89
C GLN A 88 14.09 -25.80 -3.72
N PRO A 89 14.46 -25.90 -2.43
CA PRO A 89 13.59 -25.39 -1.34
C PRO A 89 13.68 -23.86 -1.12
N LEU A 90 14.84 -23.23 -1.32
CA LEU A 90 15.03 -21.78 -1.10
C LEU A 90 14.21 -20.93 -2.07
N VAL A 91 14.37 -21.22 -3.37
CA VAL A 91 13.72 -20.47 -4.46
C VAL A 91 12.21 -20.63 -4.34
N PHE A 92 11.74 -21.80 -3.90
CA PHE A 92 10.33 -22.05 -3.62
C PHE A 92 9.79 -21.19 -2.46
N ILE A 93 10.52 -21.07 -1.35
CA ILE A 93 10.14 -20.20 -0.22
C ILE A 93 10.14 -18.71 -0.63
N HIS A 94 11.13 -18.29 -1.42
CA HIS A 94 11.21 -16.92 -1.96
C HIS A 94 10.04 -16.61 -2.92
N LEU A 95 9.70 -17.55 -3.80
CA LEU A 95 8.56 -17.44 -4.71
C LEU A 95 7.24 -17.40 -3.94
N PHE A 96 7.10 -18.24 -2.91
CA PHE A 96 5.89 -18.36 -2.11
C PHE A 96 5.61 -17.07 -1.31
N GLN A 97 6.64 -16.50 -0.67
CA GLN A 97 6.52 -15.22 0.03
C GLN A 97 6.17 -14.08 -0.93
N TYR A 98 6.77 -14.05 -2.12
CA TYR A 98 6.47 -13.04 -3.14
C TYR A 98 5.03 -13.18 -3.69
N MET A 99 4.54 -14.41 -3.88
CA MET A 99 3.15 -14.67 -4.26
C MET A 99 2.14 -14.25 -3.19
N ILE A 100 2.44 -14.48 -1.92
CA ILE A 100 1.59 -14.02 -0.80
C ILE A 100 1.56 -12.50 -0.75
N ILE A 101 2.71 -11.84 -0.86
CA ILE A 101 2.80 -10.37 -0.81
C ILE A 101 2.00 -9.75 -1.98
N LEU A 102 2.19 -10.22 -3.21
CA LEU A 102 1.44 -9.70 -4.36
C LEU A 102 -0.06 -9.95 -4.23
N PHE A 103 -0.46 -11.10 -3.67
CA PHE A 103 -1.88 -11.37 -3.42
C PHE A 103 -2.47 -10.43 -2.36
N LEU A 104 -1.73 -10.13 -1.30
CA LEU A 104 -2.18 -9.19 -0.27
C LEU A 104 -2.23 -7.75 -0.77
N ILE A 105 -1.26 -7.33 -1.59
CA ILE A 105 -1.29 -6.04 -2.28
C ILE A 105 -2.53 -5.94 -3.15
N PHE A 106 -2.83 -6.97 -3.95
CA PHE A 106 -4.05 -7.05 -4.75
C PHE A 106 -5.32 -6.87 -3.90
N ILE A 107 -5.41 -7.58 -2.78
CA ILE A 107 -6.57 -7.49 -1.88
C ILE A 107 -6.73 -6.08 -1.32
N VAL A 108 -5.65 -5.47 -0.82
CA VAL A 108 -5.69 -4.10 -0.28
C VAL A 108 -6.04 -3.09 -1.36
N GLN A 109 -5.38 -3.13 -2.52
CA GLN A 109 -5.65 -2.22 -3.63
C GLN A 109 -7.08 -2.36 -4.14
N PHE A 110 -7.60 -3.59 -4.25
CA PHE A 110 -8.98 -3.85 -4.63
C PHE A 110 -9.98 -3.24 -3.64
N PHE A 111 -9.81 -3.51 -2.34
CA PHE A 111 -10.72 -2.97 -1.33
C PHE A 111 -10.67 -1.44 -1.23
N VAL A 112 -9.47 -0.84 -1.26
CA VAL A 112 -9.31 0.61 -1.24
C VAL A 112 -9.90 1.24 -2.50
N ALA A 113 -9.66 0.67 -3.68
CA ALA A 113 -10.22 1.15 -4.94
C ALA A 113 -11.75 1.13 -4.92
N VAL A 114 -12.35 0.03 -4.47
CA VAL A 114 -13.81 -0.08 -4.34
C VAL A 114 -14.36 0.91 -3.31
N ALA A 115 -13.67 1.09 -2.18
CA ALA A 115 -14.08 2.09 -1.17
C ALA A 115 -14.04 3.53 -1.73
N CYS A 116 -13.01 3.88 -2.51
CA CYS A 116 -12.90 5.19 -3.14
C CYS A 116 -13.96 5.43 -4.23
N LEU A 117 -14.43 4.38 -4.92
CA LEU A 117 -15.52 4.46 -5.89
C LEU A 117 -16.91 4.53 -5.23
N ALA A 118 -17.08 3.90 -4.07
CA ALA A 118 -18.36 3.79 -3.38
C ALA A 118 -18.61 4.90 -2.33
N ILE A 119 -17.66 5.82 -2.15
CA ILE A 119 -17.77 6.88 -1.15
C ILE A 119 -18.90 7.87 -1.51
N SER A 120 -19.66 8.29 -0.50
CA SER A 120 -20.77 9.23 -0.67
C SER A 120 -20.40 10.65 -0.22
N ASP A 121 -21.14 11.65 -0.72
CA ASP A 121 -20.94 13.06 -0.36
C ASP A 121 -21.03 13.29 1.15
N ALA A 122 -21.89 12.58 1.88
CA ALA A 122 -21.99 12.70 3.34
C ALA A 122 -20.71 12.24 4.07
N GLN A 123 -20.04 11.20 3.56
CA GLN A 123 -18.76 10.73 4.10
C GLN A 123 -17.65 11.73 3.81
N ILE A 124 -17.63 12.29 2.59
CA ILE A 124 -16.69 13.35 2.20
C ILE A 124 -16.91 14.61 3.04
N HIS A 125 -18.16 15.00 3.30
CA HIS A 125 -18.54 16.14 4.13
C HIS A 125 -18.01 16.01 5.54
N SER A 126 -18.29 14.87 6.19
CA SER A 126 -17.83 14.59 7.54
C SER A 126 -16.31 14.62 7.65
N ALA A 127 -15.61 14.05 6.65
CA ALA A 127 -14.16 14.06 6.59
C ALA A 127 -13.60 15.48 6.39
N LEU A 128 -14.17 16.26 5.47
CA LEU A 128 -13.80 17.66 5.24
C LEU A 128 -14.10 18.54 6.46
N GLN A 129 -15.19 18.29 7.19
CA GLN A 129 -15.53 19.04 8.39
C GLN A 129 -14.54 18.81 9.53
N VAL A 130 -14.13 17.55 9.74
CA VAL A 130 -13.09 17.21 10.71
C VAL A 130 -11.74 17.81 10.29
N GLY A 131 -11.38 17.66 9.02
CA GLY A 131 -10.15 18.22 8.46
C GLY A 131 -10.12 19.74 8.57
N TRP A 132 -11.22 20.42 8.24
CA TRP A 132 -11.35 21.87 8.35
C TRP A 132 -11.16 22.32 9.80
N LYS A 133 -11.85 21.69 10.77
CA LYS A 133 -11.74 22.03 12.20
C LYS A 133 -10.34 21.83 12.79
N GLN A 134 -9.59 20.82 12.33
CA GLN A 134 -8.21 20.60 12.77
C GLN A 134 -7.18 21.47 12.04
N SER A 135 -7.51 21.97 10.85
CA SER A 135 -6.60 22.81 10.06
C SER A 135 -6.38 24.17 10.73
N SER A 136 -5.15 24.68 10.61
CA SER A 136 -4.80 26.03 11.08
C SER A 136 -5.47 27.11 10.22
N ASN A 137 -5.52 28.34 10.74
CA ASN A 137 -6.15 29.45 10.02
C ASN A 137 -5.42 29.77 8.71
N GLU A 138 -4.09 29.65 8.66
CA GLU A 138 -3.29 29.86 7.45
C GLU A 138 -3.61 28.82 6.36
N THR A 139 -3.82 27.57 6.78
CA THR A 139 -4.17 26.46 5.88
C THR A 139 -5.57 26.64 5.30
N ARG A 140 -6.54 27.02 6.15
CA ARG A 140 -7.90 27.35 5.71
C ARG A 140 -7.88 28.51 4.73
N CYS A 141 -7.12 29.56 5.00
CA CYS A 141 -7.04 30.72 4.13
C CYS A 141 -6.41 30.42 2.77
N SER A 142 -5.36 29.60 2.76
CA SER A 142 -4.75 29.10 1.53
C SER A 142 -5.74 28.29 0.70
N ALA A 143 -6.58 27.48 1.34
CA ALA A 143 -7.65 26.73 0.68
C ALA A 143 -8.73 27.67 0.12
N GLU A 144 -9.23 28.63 0.91
CA GLU A 144 -10.22 29.62 0.49
C GLU A 144 -9.77 30.43 -0.73
N LYS A 145 -8.50 30.88 -0.74
CA LYS A 145 -7.90 31.58 -1.87
C LYS A 145 -7.74 30.70 -3.11
N HIS A 146 -7.34 29.43 -2.92
CA HIS A 146 -7.13 28.50 -4.03
C HIS A 146 -8.46 28.08 -4.70
N PHE A 147 -9.50 27.86 -3.90
CA PHE A 147 -10.81 27.42 -4.37
C PHE A 147 -11.80 28.56 -4.60
N ALA A 148 -11.41 29.81 -4.36
CA ALA A 148 -12.22 31.01 -4.53
C ALA A 148 -13.58 30.92 -3.80
N CYS A 149 -13.53 30.52 -2.52
CA CYS A 149 -14.68 30.28 -1.66
C CYS A 149 -14.40 30.79 -0.23
N CYS A 150 -15.40 30.84 0.63
CA CYS A 150 -15.22 31.27 2.02
C CYS A 150 -16.04 30.44 3.00
N GLY A 151 -15.39 29.94 4.05
CA GLY A 151 -15.98 29.05 5.04
C GLY A 151 -16.36 27.68 4.46
N LEU A 152 -16.35 26.64 5.29
CA LEU A 152 -16.70 25.30 4.81
C LEU A 152 -18.20 25.20 4.47
N ASP A 153 -19.05 25.36 5.49
CA ASP A 153 -20.51 25.25 5.38
C ASP A 153 -21.19 26.63 5.43
N ASP A 154 -20.73 27.46 6.38
CA ASP A 154 -21.21 28.83 6.59
C ASP A 154 -20.07 29.83 6.42
N LYS A 155 -20.44 31.07 6.07
CA LYS A 155 -19.49 32.17 5.91
C LYS A 155 -18.90 32.54 7.28
N SER A 156 -17.65 32.15 7.54
CA SER A 156 -16.89 32.66 8.68
C SER A 156 -16.49 34.12 8.40
N GLN A 157 -17.22 35.08 8.97
CA GLN A 157 -16.83 36.49 8.84
C GLN A 157 -15.63 36.78 9.76
N MET A 158 -14.52 37.14 9.11
CA MET A 158 -13.17 37.46 9.62
C MET A 158 -12.36 36.26 10.13
N ILE A 159 -11.37 35.85 9.33
CA ILE A 159 -10.26 34.97 9.71
C ILE A 159 -8.98 35.78 9.51
N GLU A 160 -8.08 35.73 10.50
CA GLU A 160 -6.75 36.31 10.41
C GLU A 160 -5.86 35.39 9.57
N CYS A 161 -5.36 35.91 8.45
CA CYS A 161 -4.48 35.18 7.53
C CYS A 161 -3.23 36.01 7.25
N ASP A 162 -2.04 35.43 7.42
CA ASP A 162 -0.76 36.09 7.09
C ASP A 162 -0.58 37.48 7.75
N ASP A 163 -0.92 37.64 9.03
CA ASP A 163 -0.79 38.89 9.81
C ASP A 163 -1.50 40.12 9.18
N VAL A 164 -2.36 39.90 8.18
CA VAL A 164 -3.19 40.92 7.52
C VAL A 164 -4.64 40.48 7.64
N MET A 165 -5.53 41.43 7.95
CA MET A 165 -6.97 41.14 8.04
C MET A 165 -7.52 40.80 6.64
N PHE A 166 -7.50 39.52 6.27
CA PHE A 166 -8.08 39.02 5.04
C PHE A 166 -9.60 39.03 5.17
N ARG A 167 -10.26 39.81 4.30
CA ARG A 167 -11.72 39.85 4.22
C ARG A 167 -12.13 38.95 3.07
N CYS A 168 -12.84 37.87 3.39
CA CYS A 168 -13.48 37.04 2.37
C CYS A 168 -14.36 37.92 1.47
N THR A 169 -14.01 37.98 0.18
CA THR A 169 -14.79 38.67 -0.86
C THR A 169 -15.70 37.71 -1.64
N TYR A 170 -15.57 36.40 -1.43
CA TYR A 170 -16.34 35.37 -2.13
C TYR A 170 -17.64 35.06 -1.39
N ASP A 171 -18.74 34.97 -2.15
CA ASP A 171 -20.07 34.74 -1.60
C ASP A 171 -20.49 33.26 -1.51
N VAL A 172 -19.60 32.34 -1.91
CA VAL A 172 -19.89 30.90 -2.01
C VAL A 172 -19.16 30.09 -0.92
N PRO A 173 -19.83 29.10 -0.30
CA PRO A 173 -19.19 28.19 0.65
C PRO A 173 -18.23 27.23 -0.07
N CYS A 174 -17.19 26.78 0.64
CA CYS A 174 -16.17 25.88 0.09
C CYS A 174 -16.63 24.44 -0.06
N TRP A 175 -17.60 24.00 0.75
CA TRP A 175 -18.11 22.62 0.73
C TRP A 175 -18.45 22.09 -0.68
N PRO A 176 -19.38 22.70 -1.46
CA PRO A 176 -19.79 22.13 -2.74
C PRO A 176 -18.65 22.04 -3.76
N ILE A 177 -17.68 22.96 -3.68
CA ILE A 177 -16.52 23.01 -4.58
C ILE A 177 -15.52 21.93 -4.18
N MET A 178 -15.09 21.92 -2.93
CA MET A 178 -14.09 20.96 -2.43
C MET A 178 -14.65 19.54 -2.43
N GLY A 179 -15.90 19.35 -2.03
CA GLY A 179 -16.56 18.04 -2.01
C GLY A 179 -16.64 17.41 -3.39
N SER A 180 -17.05 18.17 -4.42
CA SER A 180 -17.07 17.67 -5.81
C SER A 180 -15.68 17.29 -6.30
N ARG A 181 -14.65 18.10 -6.02
CA ARG A 181 -13.26 17.77 -6.41
C ARG A 181 -12.73 16.53 -5.71
N LEU A 182 -13.06 16.34 -4.43
CA LEU A 182 -12.69 15.14 -3.68
C LEU A 182 -13.40 13.91 -4.23
N SER A 183 -14.69 14.01 -4.53
CA SER A 183 -15.46 12.91 -5.13
C SER A 183 -14.87 12.47 -6.47
N ASP A 184 -14.62 13.42 -7.38
CA ASP A 184 -14.00 13.13 -8.68
C ASP A 184 -12.62 12.50 -8.53
N ALA A 185 -11.78 13.08 -7.66
CA ALA A 185 -10.43 12.57 -7.41
C ALA A 185 -10.45 11.15 -6.84
N LEU A 186 -11.36 10.86 -5.91
CA LEU A 186 -11.50 9.52 -5.31
C LEU A 186 -12.02 8.51 -6.33
N GLN A 187 -12.98 8.89 -7.19
CA GLN A 187 -13.46 8.01 -8.25
C GLN A 187 -12.37 7.70 -9.27
N ILE A 188 -11.59 8.70 -9.69
CA ILE A 188 -10.46 8.52 -10.61
C ILE A 188 -9.38 7.62 -9.96
N ALA A 189 -8.99 7.93 -8.72
CA ALA A 189 -8.01 7.13 -7.99
C ALA A 189 -8.47 5.67 -7.80
N GLY A 190 -9.75 5.47 -7.48
CA GLY A 190 -10.37 4.16 -7.37
C GLY A 190 -10.36 3.40 -8.69
N GLY A 191 -10.69 4.06 -9.80
CA GLY A 191 -10.60 3.48 -11.14
C GLY A 191 -9.18 3.05 -11.51
N ILE A 192 -8.19 3.91 -11.23
CA ILE A 192 -6.77 3.61 -11.46
C ILE A 192 -6.32 2.41 -10.61
N GLY A 193 -6.67 2.40 -9.31
CA GLY A 193 -6.33 1.30 -8.41
C GLY A 193 -6.93 -0.02 -8.87
N LEU A 194 -8.20 -0.01 -9.30
CA LEU A 194 -8.89 -1.19 -9.81
C LEU A 194 -8.24 -1.72 -11.10
N PHE A 195 -7.82 -0.84 -12.01
CA PHE A 195 -7.05 -1.22 -13.20
C PHE A 195 -5.74 -1.91 -12.82
N PHE A 196 -4.94 -1.31 -11.92
CA PHE A 196 -3.68 -1.91 -11.49
C PHE A 196 -3.87 -3.27 -10.80
N SER A 197 -4.87 -3.41 -9.92
CA SER A 197 -5.23 -4.69 -9.29
C SER A 197 -5.50 -5.78 -10.33
N PHE A 198 -6.25 -5.49 -11.40
CA PHE A 198 -6.48 -6.48 -12.47
C PHE A 198 -5.20 -6.88 -13.20
N THR A 199 -4.27 -5.94 -13.43
CA THR A 199 -2.97 -6.28 -14.04
C THR A 199 -2.12 -7.19 -13.14
N GLU A 200 -2.25 -7.09 -11.82
CA GLU A 200 -1.55 -7.97 -10.87
C GLU A 200 -2.05 -9.42 -10.89
N VAL A 201 -3.36 -9.63 -11.12
CA VAL A 201 -3.91 -10.99 -11.31
C VAL A 201 -3.27 -11.70 -12.51
N LEU A 202 -2.98 -10.97 -13.58
CA LEU A 202 -2.27 -11.52 -14.75
C LEU A 202 -0.81 -11.89 -14.42
N LYS A 203 -0.14 -11.11 -13.56
CA LYS A 203 1.21 -11.44 -13.05
C LYS A 203 1.19 -12.72 -12.23
N PHE A 204 0.18 -12.91 -11.38
CA PHE A 204 0.00 -14.15 -10.61
C PHE A 204 -0.16 -15.38 -11.52
N ARG A 205 -1.00 -15.28 -12.57
CA ARG A 205 -1.19 -16.38 -13.55
C ARG A 205 0.09 -16.72 -14.32
N ARG A 206 0.86 -15.71 -14.72
CA ARG A 206 2.12 -15.89 -15.47
C ARG A 206 3.25 -16.45 -14.59
N PHE A 207 3.17 -16.27 -13.27
CA PHE A 207 4.14 -16.78 -12.30
C PHE A 207 3.83 -18.18 -11.76
N CYS A 208 2.55 -18.55 -11.66
CA CYS A 208 2.15 -19.94 -11.38
C CYS A 208 2.39 -20.89 -12.57
N TYR A 209 2.45 -20.36 -13.81
CA TYR A 209 2.69 -21.16 -15.02
C TYR A 209 4.07 -21.89 -15.06
N PRO A 210 5.20 -21.28 -14.67
CA PRO A 210 6.50 -21.97 -14.66
C PRO A 210 6.67 -23.02 -13.56
N VAL A 211 5.82 -23.07 -12.52
CA VAL A 211 5.92 -24.14 -11.49
C VAL A 211 5.59 -25.51 -12.10
N LYS A 212 4.70 -25.56 -13.09
CA LYS A 212 4.27 -26.82 -13.72
C LYS A 212 5.33 -27.45 -14.61
N THR A 213 6.35 -26.68 -15.04
CA THR A 213 7.46 -27.17 -15.87
C THR A 213 8.67 -27.67 -15.06
N ILE A 214 8.72 -27.42 -13.74
CA ILE A 214 9.83 -27.85 -12.87
C ILE A 214 9.64 -29.28 -12.35
N TYR A 215 8.42 -29.82 -12.40
CA TYR A 215 8.19 -31.26 -12.27
C TYR A 215 8.12 -31.87 -13.66
N PRO A 216 9.22 -32.44 -14.21
CA PRO A 216 9.07 -33.40 -15.28
C PRO A 216 8.15 -34.51 -14.76
N LYS A 217 7.06 -34.80 -15.47
CA LYS A 217 6.37 -36.07 -15.29
C LYS A 217 7.45 -37.14 -15.37
N ASN A 218 7.64 -37.87 -14.28
CA ASN A 218 8.59 -38.98 -14.19
C ASN A 218 8.57 -39.80 -15.49
N ASP A 219 9.65 -39.72 -16.25
CA ASP A 219 9.93 -40.56 -17.41
C ASP A 219 10.41 -41.96 -16.96
N ILE A 220 9.79 -42.49 -15.90
CA ILE A 220 10.02 -43.84 -15.38
C ILE A 220 9.23 -44.85 -16.22
N ALA A 221 8.20 -44.40 -16.95
CA ALA A 221 7.39 -45.26 -17.81
C ALA A 221 8.09 -45.69 -19.11
N SER A 222 9.09 -44.96 -19.61
CA SER A 222 9.80 -45.32 -20.86
C SER A 222 11.03 -46.22 -20.66
N LYS A 223 11.56 -46.30 -19.42
CA LYS A 223 12.73 -47.13 -19.08
C LYS A 223 12.41 -48.56 -18.64
N ILE A 224 11.14 -48.89 -18.41
CA ILE A 224 10.70 -50.26 -18.06
C ILE A 224 10.28 -51.05 -19.32
N LEU A 225 10.11 -50.38 -20.46
CA LEU A 225 9.70 -50.97 -21.74
C LEU A 225 10.85 -51.15 -22.76
N ARG A 226 12.10 -51.12 -22.33
CA ARG A 226 13.26 -51.54 -23.14
C ARG A 226 14.02 -52.65 -22.44
#